data_AF-A0A9Q4EZS7-F1
#
_entry.id   AF-A0A9Q4EZS7-F1
#
_cell.length_a   1.000
_cell.length_b   1.000
_cell.length_c   1.000
_cell.angle_alpha   90.00
_cell.angle_beta   90.00
_cell.angle_gamma   90.00
#
_symmetry.space_group_name_H-M   'P 1'
#
loop_
_entity.id
_entity.type
_entity.pdbx_description
1 polymer ?
#
loop_
_entity_poly.entity_id
_entity_poly.type
_entity_poly.pdbx_seq_one_letter_code
_entity_poly.pdbx_strand_id
1 'polypeptide(L)'
;MAFLFKSPAPIGKKKRRSPGNLRLLNMLERYITDTEAVPISILTKFWADQAASITYKEIRKMIEDGDVSKEDLENWSKDYSILVEEKLAPLWEEAIIVGQIGNMILDSLKNSDFEFDPSDEGIRKWIEQRGADFVTNSVQEQKKAIRRLTAKAIREELSPDELSRVIRPCIGLNSRQAEANLRYYNNIKAQLRKEHPKMKQETIVRRARDKALKYAEKQHRYRAKTIALDELAEAYNQGAHFGIKQAQKKGYIGHVRKVWVTARQESVCKYCEAVEGVSKELDEPFDVGKCGMVQVPPAHPRCRCVLKYVEVREDKQ
;
A
#
# COMPACT_ATOMS: atom_id res chain seq x y z
N MET A 1 18.16 -6.73 -21.36
CA MET A 1 17.75 -5.31 -21.25
C MET A 1 17.61 -4.96 -19.78
N ALA A 2 18.44 -4.05 -19.27
CA ALA A 2 18.27 -3.47 -17.94
C ALA A 2 17.21 -2.38 -18.02
N PHE A 3 15.99 -2.67 -17.55
CA PHE A 3 15.01 -1.61 -17.33
C PHE A 3 15.50 -0.79 -16.12
N LEU A 4 16.21 0.30 -16.40
CA LEU A 4 16.45 1.37 -15.43
C LEU A 4 15.11 2.06 -15.19
N PHE A 5 14.41 1.63 -14.14
CA PHE A 5 13.33 2.44 -13.58
C PHE A 5 13.98 3.63 -12.89
N LYS A 6 14.36 4.66 -13.68
CA LYS A 6 14.58 6.00 -13.14
C LYS A 6 13.29 6.38 -12.42
N SER A 7 13.41 6.98 -11.23
CA SER A 7 12.27 7.66 -10.61
C SER A 7 11.59 8.52 -11.71
N PRO A 8 10.26 8.44 -11.87
CA PRO A 8 9.57 9.18 -12.91
C PRO A 8 9.97 10.66 -12.84
N ALA A 9 10.16 11.27 -14.02
CA ALA A 9 10.55 12.67 -14.10
C ALA A 9 9.52 13.55 -13.36
N PRO A 10 9.95 14.65 -12.72
CA PRO A 10 9.08 15.59 -12.03
C PRO A 10 7.89 16.02 -12.90
N ILE A 11 6.66 15.80 -12.43
CA ILE A 11 5.46 16.37 -13.05
C ILE A 11 5.10 17.65 -12.28
N GLY A 12 5.52 18.81 -12.80
CA GLY A 12 5.06 20.13 -12.34
C GLY A 12 6.14 21.06 -11.79
N LYS A 13 5.79 22.33 -11.56
CA LYS A 13 6.70 23.38 -11.05
C LYS A 13 6.81 23.33 -9.52
N LYS A 14 7.99 23.60 -8.95
CA LYS A 14 8.17 23.85 -7.50
C LYS A 14 7.44 25.16 -7.14
N LYS A 15 6.35 25.12 -6.35
CA LYS A 15 5.77 26.34 -5.73
C LYS A 15 6.32 26.47 -4.31
N ARG A 16 6.64 27.70 -3.92
CA ARG A 16 7.09 28.08 -2.57
C ARG A 16 6.01 27.71 -1.55
N ARG A 17 6.41 27.12 -0.41
CA ARG A 17 5.51 26.68 0.67
C ARG A 17 5.73 27.53 1.91
N SER A 18 4.69 27.69 2.72
CA SER A 18 4.86 28.26 4.06
C SER A 18 5.74 27.32 4.91
N PRO A 19 6.50 27.86 5.89
CA PRO A 19 7.30 27.04 6.80
C PRO A 19 6.47 25.96 7.52
N GLY A 20 5.24 26.28 7.94
CA GLY A 20 4.34 25.33 8.59
C GLY A 20 3.95 24.15 7.69
N ASN A 21 3.60 24.40 6.42
CA ASN A 21 3.26 23.32 5.49
C ASN A 21 4.47 22.44 5.16
N LEU A 22 5.67 23.02 5.06
CA LEU A 22 6.91 22.25 4.89
C LEU A 22 7.20 21.36 6.09
N ARG A 23 6.99 21.87 7.31
CA ARG A 23 7.16 21.10 8.54
C ARG A 23 6.27 19.87 8.55
N LEU A 24 4.96 20.02 8.27
CA LEU A 24 4.01 18.89 8.24
C LEU A 24 4.45 17.80 7.25
N LEU A 25 4.83 18.20 6.04
CA LEU A 25 5.28 17.28 5.00
C LEU A 25 6.58 16.55 5.38
N ASN A 26 7.54 17.29 5.93
CA ASN A 26 8.82 16.72 6.35
C ASN A 26 8.66 15.76 7.53
N MET A 27 7.70 16.00 8.44
CA MET A 27 7.42 15.09 9.55
C MET A 27 6.88 13.74 9.06
N LEU A 28 5.91 13.75 8.14
CA LEU A 28 5.42 12.52 7.50
C LEU A 28 6.54 11.79 6.75
N GLU A 29 7.29 12.52 5.92
CA GLU A 29 8.35 11.90 5.10
C GLU A 29 9.45 11.29 5.98
N ARG A 30 9.84 11.97 7.07
CA ARG A 30 10.81 11.46 8.03
C ARG A 30 10.28 10.21 8.73
N TYR A 31 9.06 10.25 9.26
CA TYR A 31 8.43 9.09 9.89
C TYR A 31 8.43 7.87 8.94
N ILE A 32 7.98 8.08 7.71
CA ILE A 32 7.96 7.01 6.70
C ILE A 32 9.36 6.50 6.40
N THR A 33 10.35 7.38 6.22
CA THR A 33 11.72 6.97 5.91
C THR A 33 12.34 6.16 7.04
N ASP A 34 12.07 6.55 8.28
CA ASP A 34 12.61 5.90 9.48
C ASP A 34 11.92 4.53 9.73
N THR A 35 10.66 4.37 9.32
CA THR A 35 9.84 3.18 9.64
C THR A 35 9.63 2.20 8.47
N GLU A 36 9.72 2.63 7.19
CA GLU A 36 9.26 1.82 6.03
C GLU A 36 9.88 0.43 5.91
N ALA A 37 11.12 0.25 6.39
CA ALA A 37 11.84 -1.01 6.28
C ALA A 37 11.14 -2.18 7.00
N VAL A 38 10.46 -1.90 8.12
CA VAL A 38 9.80 -2.91 8.96
C VAL A 38 8.62 -3.56 8.25
N PRO A 39 7.55 -2.83 7.84
CA PRO A 39 6.43 -3.42 7.11
C PRO A 39 6.84 -4.00 5.75
N ILE A 40 7.87 -3.45 5.08
CA ILE A 40 8.41 -4.05 3.85
C ILE A 40 8.97 -5.46 4.13
N SER A 41 9.75 -5.61 5.20
CA SER A 41 10.30 -6.90 5.60
C SER A 41 9.19 -7.90 5.97
N ILE A 42 8.19 -7.45 6.74
CA ILE A 42 7.05 -8.26 7.16
C ILE A 42 6.30 -8.81 5.94
N LEU A 43 5.89 -7.94 5.01
CA LEU A 43 5.10 -8.34 3.84
C LEU A 43 5.89 -9.27 2.90
N THR A 44 7.17 -8.97 2.67
CA THR A 44 8.00 -9.81 1.78
C THR A 44 8.27 -11.19 2.36
N LYS A 45 8.47 -11.30 3.67
CA LYS A 45 8.60 -12.60 4.36
C LYS A 45 7.28 -13.36 4.33
N PHE A 46 6.17 -12.70 4.69
CA PHE A 46 4.84 -13.31 4.69
C PHE A 46 4.50 -13.97 3.34
N TRP A 47 4.70 -13.26 2.21
CA TRP A 47 4.45 -13.85 0.89
C TRP A 47 5.44 -14.96 0.52
N ALA A 48 6.70 -14.87 0.96
CA ALA A 48 7.67 -15.94 0.74
C ALA A 48 7.28 -17.21 1.51
N ASP A 49 6.85 -17.06 2.76
CA ASP A 49 6.39 -18.16 3.61
C ASP A 49 5.11 -18.79 3.04
N GLN A 50 4.15 -17.97 2.60
CA GLN A 50 2.94 -18.44 1.93
C GLN A 50 3.23 -19.16 0.60
N ALA A 51 4.20 -18.66 -0.18
CA ALA A 51 4.65 -19.32 -1.41
C ALA A 51 5.39 -20.64 -1.14
N ALA A 52 6.04 -20.77 0.02
CA ALA A 52 6.69 -22.00 0.45
C ALA A 52 5.69 -23.03 0.98
N SER A 53 4.68 -22.59 1.73
CA SER A 53 3.68 -23.48 2.37
C SER A 53 2.71 -24.10 1.37
N ILE A 54 2.31 -23.39 0.32
CA ILE A 54 1.40 -23.93 -0.69
C ILE A 54 2.02 -25.14 -1.38
N THR A 55 1.30 -26.23 -1.50
CA THR A 55 1.77 -27.49 -2.08
C THR A 55 1.64 -27.52 -3.59
N TYR A 56 2.38 -28.42 -4.25
CA TYR A 56 2.20 -28.65 -5.69
C TYR A 56 0.77 -29.12 -6.02
N LYS A 57 0.18 -29.95 -5.14
CA LYS A 57 -1.17 -30.50 -5.31
C LYS A 57 -2.23 -29.39 -5.29
N GLU A 58 -2.12 -28.43 -4.37
CA GLU A 58 -3.04 -27.29 -4.30
C GLU A 58 -2.92 -26.40 -5.54
N ILE A 59 -1.70 -26.03 -5.96
CA ILE A 59 -1.51 -25.23 -7.17
C ILE A 59 -2.06 -25.96 -8.39
N ARG A 60 -1.81 -27.27 -8.51
CA ARG A 60 -2.32 -28.08 -9.62
C ARG A 60 -3.86 -28.08 -9.65
N LYS A 61 -4.51 -28.24 -8.49
CA LYS A 61 -5.97 -28.15 -8.39
C LYS A 61 -6.49 -26.78 -8.82
N MET A 62 -5.85 -25.69 -8.40
CA MET A 62 -6.21 -24.32 -8.84
C MET A 62 -6.06 -24.13 -10.36
N ILE A 63 -5.09 -24.80 -10.98
CA ILE A 63 -4.90 -24.81 -12.43
C ILE A 63 -6.04 -25.57 -13.12
N GLU A 64 -6.34 -26.78 -12.65
CA GLU A 64 -7.39 -27.66 -13.19
C GLU A 64 -8.78 -27.01 -13.07
N ASP A 65 -9.07 -26.38 -11.93
CA ASP A 65 -10.33 -25.68 -11.66
C ASP A 65 -10.40 -24.29 -12.34
N GLY A 66 -9.24 -23.73 -12.72
CA GLY A 66 -9.13 -22.37 -13.25
C GLY A 66 -9.47 -21.26 -12.24
N ASP A 67 -9.67 -21.60 -10.96
CA ASP A 67 -9.99 -20.70 -9.87
C ASP A 67 -9.39 -21.20 -8.53
N VAL A 68 -9.45 -20.37 -7.51
CA VAL A 68 -9.07 -20.71 -6.13
C VAL A 68 -10.30 -21.23 -5.39
N SER A 69 -10.15 -22.35 -4.68
CA SER A 69 -11.25 -22.97 -3.93
C SER A 69 -11.71 -22.09 -2.75
N LYS A 70 -12.94 -22.28 -2.27
CA LYS A 70 -13.43 -21.53 -1.11
C LYS A 70 -12.59 -21.79 0.15
N GLU A 71 -12.20 -23.04 0.36
CA GLU A 71 -11.35 -23.46 1.48
C GLU A 71 -9.99 -22.74 1.46
N ASP A 72 -9.34 -22.67 0.29
CA ASP A 72 -8.06 -21.95 0.15
C ASP A 72 -8.22 -20.44 0.43
N LEU A 73 -9.33 -19.84 -0.02
CA LEU A 73 -9.62 -18.42 0.23
C LEU A 73 -9.86 -18.15 1.72
N GLU A 74 -10.55 -19.05 2.42
CA GLU A 74 -10.76 -18.97 3.86
C GLU A 74 -9.45 -19.11 4.63
N ASN A 75 -8.60 -20.06 4.23
CA ASN A 75 -7.28 -20.23 4.85
C ASN A 75 -6.39 -19.00 4.63
N TRP A 76 -6.34 -18.44 3.42
CA TRP A 76 -5.61 -17.19 3.20
C TRP A 76 -6.21 -16.01 3.97
N SER A 77 -7.53 -15.96 4.11
CA SER A 77 -8.16 -14.93 4.94
C SER A 77 -7.68 -15.02 6.39
N LYS A 78 -7.57 -16.22 6.95
CA LYS A 78 -7.01 -16.44 8.30
C LYS A 78 -5.54 -16.03 8.38
N ASP A 79 -4.72 -16.41 7.40
CA ASP A 79 -3.30 -16.02 7.36
C ASP A 79 -3.13 -14.49 7.35
N TYR A 80 -3.92 -13.79 6.53
CA TYR A 80 -3.91 -12.33 6.47
C TYR A 80 -4.48 -11.69 7.74
N SER A 81 -5.48 -12.28 8.38
CA SER A 81 -6.00 -11.81 9.67
C SER A 81 -4.92 -11.87 10.75
N ILE A 82 -4.17 -12.97 10.85
CA ILE A 82 -3.05 -13.11 11.79
C ILE A 82 -1.95 -12.09 11.47
N LEU A 83 -1.61 -11.90 10.20
CA LEU A 83 -0.65 -10.87 9.77
C LEU A 83 -1.09 -9.47 10.23
N VAL A 84 -2.36 -9.14 10.05
CA VAL A 84 -2.90 -7.84 10.46
C VAL A 84 -2.81 -7.69 11.97
N GLU A 85 -3.38 -8.63 12.72
CA GLU A 85 -3.47 -8.58 14.18
C GLU A 85 -2.08 -8.51 14.84
N GLU A 86 -1.17 -9.38 14.43
CA GLU A 86 0.12 -9.49 15.10
C GLU A 86 1.19 -8.50 14.62
N LYS A 87 1.07 -7.98 13.39
CA LYS A 87 2.15 -7.23 12.74
C LYS A 87 1.74 -5.86 12.22
N LEU A 88 0.58 -5.72 11.56
CA LEU A 88 0.22 -4.44 10.92
C LEU A 88 -0.57 -3.52 11.85
N ALA A 89 -1.50 -4.04 12.64
CA ALA A 89 -2.28 -3.24 13.59
C ALA A 89 -1.39 -2.52 14.61
N PRO A 90 -0.37 -3.15 15.23
CA PRO A 90 0.56 -2.44 16.10
C PRO A 90 1.31 -1.30 15.40
N LEU A 91 1.68 -1.47 14.12
CA LEU A 91 2.33 -0.41 13.33
C LEU A 91 1.37 0.73 13.03
N TRP A 92 0.08 0.44 12.79
CA TRP A 92 -0.93 1.47 12.62
C TRP A 92 -1.20 2.25 13.90
N GLU A 93 -1.27 1.58 15.05
CA GLU A 93 -1.38 2.23 16.36
C GLU A 93 -0.22 3.19 16.62
N GLU A 94 1.01 2.73 16.39
CA GLU A 94 2.21 3.57 16.51
C GLU A 94 2.13 4.77 15.55
N ALA A 95 1.77 4.55 14.28
CA ALA A 95 1.63 5.62 13.31
C ALA A 95 0.57 6.65 13.72
N ILE A 96 -0.55 6.23 14.30
CA ILE A 96 -1.60 7.09 14.83
C ILE A 96 -1.07 7.94 16.00
N ILE A 97 -0.35 7.32 16.94
CA ILE A 97 0.24 7.99 18.09
C ILE A 97 1.33 8.99 17.68
N VAL A 98 2.12 8.70 16.64
CA VAL A 98 3.11 9.65 16.12
C VAL A 98 2.41 10.75 15.31
N GLY A 99 1.37 10.40 14.56
CA GLY A 99 0.61 11.29 13.69
C GLY A 99 -0.06 12.44 14.44
N GLN A 100 -0.58 12.20 15.65
CA GLN A 100 -1.17 13.28 16.47
C GLN A 100 -0.14 14.38 16.80
N ILE A 101 1.11 14.01 17.08
CA ILE A 101 2.18 14.95 17.47
C ILE A 101 2.57 15.87 16.28
N GLY A 102 2.26 15.45 15.06
CA GLY A 102 2.54 16.19 13.82
C GLY A 102 1.82 17.53 13.70
N ASN A 103 0.82 17.82 14.54
CA ASN A 103 -0.08 18.93 14.35
C ASN A 103 0.32 20.19 15.13
N MET A 104 0.45 21.33 14.44
CA MET A 104 0.82 22.62 15.06
C MET A 104 -0.16 23.10 16.12
N ILE A 105 -1.45 22.72 16.02
CA ILE A 105 -2.44 23.04 17.04
C ILE A 105 -2.17 22.23 18.31
N LEU A 106 -1.84 20.94 18.19
CA LEU A 106 -1.54 20.09 19.33
C LEU A 106 -0.19 20.46 19.98
N ASP A 107 0.76 20.99 19.22
CA ASP A 107 1.97 21.60 19.78
C ASP A 107 1.65 22.73 20.77
N SER A 108 0.62 23.55 20.49
CA SER A 108 0.20 24.64 21.38
C SER A 108 -0.46 24.14 22.67
N LEU A 109 -0.95 22.89 22.66
CA LEU A 109 -1.54 22.21 23.81
C LEU A 109 -0.52 21.42 24.64
N LYS A 110 0.77 21.41 24.27
CA LYS A 110 1.81 20.67 25.03
C LYS A 110 1.95 21.09 26.49
N ASN A 111 1.55 22.32 26.83
CA ASN A 111 1.55 22.85 28.19
C ASN A 111 0.16 22.80 28.85
N SER A 112 -0.80 22.11 28.24
CA SER A 112 -2.15 21.89 28.77
C SER A 112 -2.29 20.47 29.31
N ASP A 113 -3.36 20.21 30.06
CA ASP A 113 -3.69 18.87 30.56
C ASP A 113 -4.32 17.94 29.49
N PHE A 114 -4.23 18.31 28.20
CA PHE A 114 -4.76 17.49 27.12
C PHE A 114 -3.90 16.23 26.93
N GLU A 115 -4.51 15.07 27.16
CA GLU A 115 -3.93 13.77 26.83
C GLU A 115 -4.68 13.11 25.66
N PHE A 116 -3.92 12.65 24.67
CA PHE A 116 -4.45 11.86 23.56
C PHE A 116 -4.74 10.45 24.05
N ASP A 117 -5.97 9.97 23.85
CA ASP A 117 -6.36 8.61 24.20
C ASP A 117 -6.22 7.70 22.96
N PRO A 118 -5.18 6.87 22.86
CA PRO A 118 -5.01 5.93 21.76
C PRO A 118 -6.04 4.78 21.80
N SER A 119 -6.75 4.60 22.92
CA SER A 119 -7.75 3.54 23.12
C SER A 119 -9.18 4.00 22.81
N ASP A 120 -9.36 5.24 22.33
CA ASP A 120 -10.66 5.80 21.95
C ASP A 120 -11.39 4.87 20.97
N GLU A 121 -12.71 4.76 21.13
CA GLU A 121 -13.55 3.87 20.32
C GLU A 121 -13.42 4.14 18.81
N GLY A 122 -13.22 5.41 18.41
CA GLY A 122 -13.05 5.77 17.02
C GLY A 122 -11.76 5.22 16.41
N ILE A 123 -10.67 5.17 17.19
CA ILE A 123 -9.38 4.62 16.75
C ILE A 123 -9.51 3.09 16.60
N ARG A 124 -10.08 2.42 17.62
CA ARG A 124 -10.29 0.96 17.57
C ARG A 124 -11.13 0.53 16.37
N LYS A 125 -12.27 1.21 16.14
CA LYS A 125 -13.12 0.95 14.96
C LYS A 125 -12.38 1.19 13.64
N TRP A 126 -11.53 2.20 13.57
CA TRP A 126 -10.75 2.46 12.36
C TRP A 126 -9.73 1.35 12.09
N ILE A 127 -9.01 0.88 13.11
CA ILE A 127 -8.05 -0.23 13.01
C ILE A 127 -8.77 -1.52 12.58
N GLU A 128 -9.91 -1.84 13.22
CA GLU A 128 -10.73 -3.01 12.87
C GLU A 128 -11.18 -2.96 11.40
N GLN A 129 -11.75 -1.84 10.97
CA GLN A 129 -12.20 -1.66 9.58
C GLN A 129 -11.04 -1.75 8.59
N ARG A 130 -9.91 -1.08 8.90
CA ARG A 130 -8.71 -1.11 8.05
C ARG A 130 -8.16 -2.52 7.91
N GLY A 131 -8.15 -3.28 9.02
CA GLY A 131 -7.78 -4.69 9.04
C GLY A 131 -8.66 -5.54 8.14
N ALA A 132 -9.98 -5.42 8.29
CA ALA A 132 -10.95 -6.15 7.46
C ALA A 132 -10.80 -5.84 5.97
N ASP A 133 -10.61 -4.56 5.62
CA ASP A 133 -10.39 -4.12 4.25
C ASP A 133 -9.07 -4.66 3.68
N PHE A 134 -7.99 -4.65 4.47
CA PHE A 134 -6.69 -5.18 4.07
C PHE A 134 -6.75 -6.68 3.76
N VAL A 135 -7.37 -7.47 4.65
CA VAL A 135 -7.55 -8.92 4.49
C VAL A 135 -8.35 -9.20 3.22
N THR A 136 -9.51 -8.56 3.08
CA THR A 136 -10.41 -8.76 1.94
C THR A 136 -9.71 -8.41 0.62
N ASN A 137 -9.07 -7.24 0.54
CA ASN A 137 -8.39 -6.80 -0.67
C ASN A 137 -7.20 -7.69 -1.03
N SER A 138 -6.45 -8.17 -0.04
CA SER A 138 -5.30 -9.04 -0.27
C SER A 138 -5.71 -10.41 -0.83
N VAL A 139 -6.72 -11.04 -0.22
CA VAL A 139 -7.28 -12.32 -0.69
C VAL A 139 -7.86 -12.17 -2.11
N GLN A 140 -8.65 -11.12 -2.35
CA GLN A 140 -9.25 -10.89 -3.67
C GLN A 140 -8.20 -10.63 -4.75
N GLU A 141 -7.13 -9.88 -4.45
CA GLU A 141 -6.08 -9.62 -5.43
C GLU A 141 -5.26 -10.88 -5.75
N GLN A 142 -5.01 -11.73 -4.75
CA GLN A 142 -4.33 -13.02 -4.93
C GLN A 142 -5.17 -13.99 -5.77
N LYS A 143 -6.48 -14.07 -5.49
CA LYS A 143 -7.43 -14.81 -6.33
C LYS A 143 -7.40 -14.32 -7.78
N LYS A 144 -7.48 -13.01 -7.99
CA LYS A 144 -7.42 -12.40 -9.34
C LYS A 144 -6.10 -12.71 -10.05
N ALA A 145 -4.98 -12.70 -9.34
CA ALA A 145 -3.67 -13.01 -9.91
C ALA A 145 -3.60 -14.47 -10.40
N ILE A 146 -4.05 -15.43 -9.59
CA ILE A 146 -4.05 -16.86 -9.95
C ILE A 146 -4.98 -17.11 -11.13
N ARG A 147 -6.24 -16.64 -11.07
CA ARG A 147 -7.18 -16.77 -12.20
C ARG A 147 -6.62 -16.22 -13.51
N ARG A 148 -5.86 -15.12 -13.43
CA ARG A 148 -5.26 -14.49 -14.61
C ARG A 148 -4.07 -15.30 -15.14
N LEU A 149 -3.28 -15.93 -14.28
CA LEU A 149 -2.19 -16.82 -14.68
C LEU A 149 -2.72 -18.12 -15.30
N THR A 150 -3.72 -18.75 -14.68
CA THR A 150 -4.34 -19.99 -15.17
C THR A 150 -5.01 -19.77 -16.53
N ALA A 151 -5.81 -18.70 -16.69
CA ALA A 151 -6.45 -18.37 -17.96
C ALA A 151 -5.46 -18.10 -19.10
N LYS A 152 -4.27 -17.58 -18.80
CA LYS A 152 -3.22 -17.33 -19.81
C LYS A 152 -2.46 -18.58 -20.18
N ALA A 153 -2.21 -19.47 -19.23
CA ALA A 153 -1.45 -20.68 -19.48
C ALA A 153 -2.13 -21.61 -20.49
N ILE A 154 -3.47 -21.66 -20.48
CA ILE A 154 -4.27 -22.38 -21.49
C ILE A 154 -3.94 -21.89 -22.91
N ARG A 155 -3.68 -20.60 -23.10
CA ARG A 155 -3.36 -20.01 -24.41
C ARG A 155 -1.91 -20.22 -24.85
N GLU A 156 -1.01 -20.40 -23.89
CA GLU A 156 0.45 -20.44 -24.11
C GLU A 156 0.99 -21.89 -24.08
N GLU A 157 0.10 -22.89 -24.10
CA GLU A 157 0.40 -24.33 -24.12
C GLU A 157 1.40 -24.79 -23.05
N LEU A 158 1.38 -24.14 -21.87
CA LEU A 158 2.22 -24.53 -20.74
C LEU A 158 1.64 -25.78 -20.08
N SER A 159 2.50 -26.75 -19.75
CA SER A 159 2.06 -27.91 -18.99
C SER A 159 1.65 -27.50 -17.56
N PRO A 160 0.74 -28.23 -16.89
CA PRO A 160 0.37 -27.93 -15.51
C PRO A 160 1.57 -27.89 -14.55
N ASP A 161 2.59 -28.73 -14.79
CA ASP A 161 3.82 -28.78 -14.01
C ASP A 161 4.71 -27.53 -14.23
N GLU A 162 4.83 -27.09 -15.49
CA GLU A 162 5.54 -25.85 -15.83
C GLU A 162 4.84 -24.64 -15.23
N LEU A 163 3.51 -24.59 -15.33
CA LEU A 163 2.69 -23.52 -14.80
C LEU A 163 2.74 -23.43 -13.28
N SER A 164 2.71 -24.57 -12.56
CA SER A 164 2.81 -24.56 -11.10
C SER A 164 4.10 -23.88 -10.61
N ARG A 165 5.21 -24.13 -11.30
CA ARG A 165 6.51 -23.50 -11.02
C ARG A 165 6.56 -22.00 -11.36
N VAL A 166 5.67 -21.51 -12.22
CA VAL A 166 5.51 -20.08 -12.53
C VAL A 166 4.53 -19.39 -11.58
N ILE A 167 3.46 -20.09 -11.17
CA ILE A 167 2.46 -19.57 -10.22
C ILE A 167 3.06 -19.40 -8.82
N ARG A 168 3.83 -20.37 -8.33
CA ARG A 168 4.37 -20.34 -6.95
C ARG A 168 5.16 -19.04 -6.65
N PRO A 169 6.12 -18.59 -7.48
CA PRO A 169 6.81 -17.31 -7.24
C PRO A 169 5.91 -16.07 -7.31
N CYS A 170 4.74 -16.18 -7.94
CA CYS A 170 3.78 -15.09 -8.10
C CYS A 170 2.79 -14.97 -6.92
N ILE A 171 2.79 -15.90 -5.96
CA ILE A 171 2.03 -15.78 -4.71
C ILE A 171 2.45 -14.50 -3.99
N GLY A 172 1.50 -13.61 -3.69
CA GLY A 172 1.74 -12.25 -3.18
C GLY A 172 1.83 -11.14 -4.24
N LEU A 173 1.97 -11.47 -5.54
CA LEU A 173 1.93 -10.47 -6.61
C LEU A 173 0.50 -10.08 -6.97
N ASN A 174 0.32 -8.85 -7.45
CA ASN A 174 -0.96 -8.43 -7.98
C ASN A 174 -1.16 -8.99 -9.40
N SER A 175 -2.38 -8.98 -9.88
CA SER A 175 -2.76 -9.53 -11.18
C SER A 175 -1.93 -8.99 -12.35
N ARG A 176 -1.61 -7.69 -12.33
CA ARG A 176 -0.76 -7.04 -13.35
C ARG A 176 0.70 -7.49 -13.26
N GLN A 177 1.24 -7.59 -12.04
CA GLN A 177 2.61 -8.04 -11.78
C GLN A 177 2.79 -9.51 -12.15
N ALA A 178 1.86 -10.37 -11.73
CA ALA A 178 1.84 -11.79 -12.09
C ALA A 178 1.82 -11.97 -13.62
N GLU A 179 0.95 -11.22 -14.31
CA GLU A 179 0.92 -11.24 -15.77
C GLU A 179 2.24 -10.78 -16.40
N ALA A 180 2.83 -9.69 -15.90
CA ALA A 180 4.12 -9.21 -16.38
C ALA A 180 5.23 -10.23 -16.16
N ASN A 181 5.18 -10.97 -15.04
CA ASN A 181 6.14 -12.03 -14.73
C ASN A 181 6.03 -13.18 -15.74
N LEU A 182 4.81 -13.64 -16.02
CA LEU A 182 4.56 -14.69 -17.01
C LEU A 182 5.01 -14.26 -18.42
N ARG A 183 4.73 -13.02 -18.83
CA ARG A 183 5.23 -12.47 -20.11
C ARG A 183 6.76 -12.46 -20.15
N TYR A 184 7.39 -12.03 -19.06
CA TYR A 184 8.85 -12.02 -18.95
C TYR A 184 9.43 -13.43 -19.06
N TYR A 185 8.81 -14.41 -18.39
CA TYR A 185 9.18 -15.82 -18.49
C TYR A 185 9.11 -16.35 -19.94
N ASN A 186 7.98 -16.13 -20.63
CA ASN A 186 7.80 -16.58 -22.02
C ASN A 186 8.81 -15.92 -22.98
N ASN A 187 9.07 -14.61 -22.79
CA ASN A 187 10.05 -13.89 -23.60
C ASN A 187 11.46 -14.45 -23.45
N ILE A 188 11.89 -14.77 -22.21
CA ILE A 188 13.19 -15.38 -21.98
C ILE A 188 13.27 -16.78 -22.59
N LYS A 189 12.21 -17.58 -22.46
CA LYS A 189 12.12 -18.93 -23.06
C LYS A 189 12.28 -18.85 -24.58
N ALA A 190 11.55 -17.96 -25.24
CA ALA A 190 11.64 -17.73 -26.68
C ALA A 190 13.02 -17.21 -27.12
N GLN A 191 13.58 -16.24 -26.39
CA GLN A 191 14.91 -15.69 -26.66
C GLN A 191 16.00 -16.75 -26.58
N LEU A 192 16.03 -17.54 -25.50
CA LEU A 192 17.02 -18.60 -25.31
C LEU A 192 16.93 -19.68 -26.39
N ARG A 193 15.72 -19.99 -26.86
CA ARG A 193 15.51 -20.97 -27.93
C ARG A 193 16.03 -20.47 -29.28
N LYS A 194 15.90 -19.16 -29.54
CA LYS A 194 16.44 -18.51 -30.74
C LYS A 194 17.97 -18.41 -30.70
N GLU A 195 18.54 -17.99 -29.56
CA GLU A 195 19.99 -17.78 -29.40
C GLU A 195 20.78 -19.09 -29.28
N HIS A 196 20.14 -20.14 -28.75
CA HIS A 196 20.79 -21.43 -28.53
C HIS A 196 19.93 -22.62 -29.02
N PRO A 197 19.81 -22.84 -30.35
CA PRO A 197 18.92 -23.88 -30.91
C PRO A 197 19.24 -25.31 -30.46
N LYS A 198 20.50 -25.60 -30.10
CA LYS A 198 20.96 -26.92 -29.62
C LYS A 198 20.76 -27.13 -28.11
N MET A 199 20.32 -26.10 -27.37
CA MET A 199 20.13 -26.20 -25.92
C MET A 199 18.91 -27.06 -25.60
N LYS A 200 19.06 -28.02 -24.68
CA LYS A 200 17.94 -28.85 -24.20
C LYS A 200 16.80 -27.97 -23.67
N GLN A 201 15.57 -28.35 -23.99
CA GLN A 201 14.36 -27.63 -23.58
C GLN A 201 14.27 -27.45 -22.06
N GLU A 202 14.62 -28.49 -21.29
CA GLU A 202 14.67 -28.43 -19.83
C GLU A 202 15.60 -27.33 -19.30
N THR A 203 16.78 -27.18 -19.91
CA THR A 203 17.75 -26.14 -19.53
C THR A 203 17.22 -24.75 -19.84
N ILE A 204 16.53 -24.57 -20.96
CA ILE A 204 15.87 -23.31 -21.33
C ILE A 204 14.80 -22.95 -20.30
N VAL A 205 13.91 -23.90 -20.00
CA VAL A 205 12.83 -23.74 -19.01
C VAL A 205 13.39 -23.40 -17.63
N ARG A 206 14.43 -24.12 -17.18
CA ARG A 206 15.11 -23.84 -15.90
C ARG A 206 15.68 -22.42 -15.86
N ARG A 207 16.43 -22.01 -16.88
CA ARG A 207 17.02 -20.66 -16.96
C ARG A 207 15.95 -19.56 -17.02
N ALA A 208 14.86 -19.78 -17.75
CA ALA A 208 13.73 -18.85 -17.81
C ALA A 208 13.07 -18.71 -16.44
N ARG A 209 12.85 -19.84 -15.74
CA ARG A 209 12.29 -19.87 -14.39
C ARG A 209 13.17 -19.14 -13.38
N ASP A 210 14.48 -19.38 -13.38
CA ASP A 210 15.39 -18.73 -12.43
C ASP A 210 15.42 -17.21 -12.64
N LYS A 211 15.31 -16.74 -13.90
CA LYS A 211 15.16 -15.31 -14.20
C LYS A 211 13.80 -14.77 -13.75
N ALA A 212 12.71 -15.52 -13.96
CA ALA A 212 11.37 -15.12 -13.58
C ALA A 212 11.22 -15.03 -12.04
N LEU A 213 11.83 -15.95 -11.29
CA LEU A 213 11.91 -15.92 -9.83
C LEU A 213 12.57 -14.62 -9.34
N LYS A 214 13.76 -14.28 -9.85
CA LYS A 214 14.45 -13.02 -9.52
C LYS A 214 13.63 -11.77 -9.88
N TYR A 215 12.81 -11.86 -10.93
CA TYR A 215 11.91 -10.77 -11.30
C TYR A 215 10.71 -10.68 -10.33
N ALA A 216 10.14 -11.82 -9.92
CA ALA A 216 9.08 -11.87 -8.92
C ALA A 216 9.52 -11.28 -7.58
N GLU A 217 10.72 -11.63 -7.10
CA GLU A 217 11.30 -11.04 -5.88
C GLU A 217 11.40 -9.51 -5.95
N LYS A 218 11.77 -8.96 -7.12
CA LYS A 218 11.80 -7.50 -7.32
C LYS A 218 10.40 -6.90 -7.29
N GLN A 219 9.42 -7.58 -7.89
CA GLN A 219 8.03 -7.14 -7.88
C GLN A 219 7.42 -7.20 -6.48
N HIS A 220 7.74 -8.22 -5.68
CA HIS A 220 7.37 -8.36 -4.27
C HIS A 220 7.89 -7.19 -3.45
N ARG A 221 9.20 -6.89 -3.52
CA ARG A 221 9.78 -5.73 -2.84
C ARG A 221 9.10 -4.42 -3.24
N TYR A 222 8.82 -4.23 -4.53
CA TYR A 222 8.11 -3.04 -5.01
C TYR A 222 6.67 -2.95 -4.50
N ARG A 223 5.93 -4.07 -4.49
CA ARG A 223 4.57 -4.15 -3.96
C ARG A 223 4.56 -3.89 -2.46
N ALA A 224 5.40 -4.60 -1.70
CA ALA A 224 5.56 -4.44 -0.26
C ALA A 224 5.86 -2.99 0.10
N LYS A 225 6.82 -2.35 -0.60
CA LYS A 225 7.10 -0.92 -0.42
C LYS A 225 5.87 -0.07 -0.69
N THR A 226 5.13 -0.32 -1.77
CA THR A 226 3.93 0.47 -2.06
C THR A 226 2.89 0.37 -0.95
N ILE A 227 2.58 -0.86 -0.50
CA ILE A 227 1.62 -1.11 0.58
C ILE A 227 2.10 -0.46 1.88
N ALA A 228 3.33 -0.76 2.31
CA ALA A 228 3.92 -0.18 3.53
C ALA A 228 3.82 1.36 3.55
N LEU A 229 4.13 1.98 2.42
CA LEU A 229 4.10 3.43 2.29
C LEU A 229 2.69 4.03 2.33
N ASP A 230 1.68 3.26 1.93
CA ASP A 230 0.27 3.67 1.97
C ASP A 230 -0.30 3.48 3.36
N GLU A 231 -0.08 2.30 3.96
CA GLU A 231 -0.52 1.95 5.31
C GLU A 231 0.04 2.93 6.36
N LEU A 232 1.34 3.21 6.34
CA LEU A 232 1.97 4.15 7.28
C LEU A 232 1.46 5.59 7.08
N ALA A 233 1.29 6.02 5.83
CA ALA A 233 0.81 7.38 5.54
C ALA A 233 -0.66 7.57 5.94
N GLU A 234 -1.50 6.57 5.75
CA GLU A 234 -2.91 6.59 6.12
C GLU A 234 -3.06 6.64 7.64
N ALA A 235 -2.42 5.72 8.36
CA ALA A 235 -2.47 5.67 9.81
C ALA A 235 -1.91 6.95 10.46
N TYR A 236 -0.80 7.49 9.92
CA TYR A 236 -0.23 8.76 10.40
C TYR A 236 -1.21 9.93 10.24
N ASN A 237 -1.79 10.10 9.05
CA ASN A 237 -2.75 11.19 8.80
C ASN A 237 -4.03 11.02 9.61
N GLN A 238 -4.46 9.78 9.85
CA GLN A 238 -5.58 9.49 10.75
C GLN A 238 -5.26 9.86 12.19
N GLY A 239 -4.04 9.62 12.67
CA GLY A 239 -3.58 10.07 13.99
C GLY A 239 -3.73 11.59 14.17
N ALA A 240 -3.29 12.36 13.19
CA ALA A 240 -3.46 13.81 13.18
C ALA A 240 -4.94 14.23 13.22
N HIS A 241 -5.82 13.47 12.56
CA HIS A 241 -7.25 13.71 12.53
C HIS A 241 -7.93 13.40 13.86
N PHE A 242 -7.66 12.22 14.43
CA PHE A 242 -8.18 11.81 15.73
C PHE A 242 -7.74 12.73 16.85
N GLY A 243 -6.47 13.16 16.85
CA GLY A 243 -5.95 14.10 17.85
C GLY A 243 -6.75 15.40 17.88
N ILE A 244 -7.09 15.95 16.71
CA ILE A 244 -7.93 17.15 16.62
C ILE A 244 -9.36 16.88 17.07
N LYS A 245 -9.98 15.77 16.63
CA LYS A 245 -11.34 15.42 17.06
C LYS A 245 -11.43 15.26 18.58
N GLN A 246 -10.46 14.60 19.20
CA GLN A 246 -10.42 14.42 20.65
C GLN A 246 -10.21 15.75 21.39
N ALA A 247 -9.25 16.57 20.95
CA ALA A 247 -9.00 17.89 21.56
C ALA A 247 -10.24 18.79 21.47
N GLN A 248 -10.94 18.79 20.32
CA GLN A 248 -12.17 19.57 20.13
C GLN A 248 -13.31 19.04 21.01
N LYS A 249 -13.51 17.71 21.05
CA LYS A 249 -14.52 17.06 21.91
C LYS A 249 -14.31 17.34 23.39
N LYS A 250 -13.03 17.45 23.82
CA LYS A 250 -12.65 17.78 25.21
C LYS A 250 -12.63 19.30 25.49
N GLY A 251 -12.90 20.15 24.49
CA GLY A 251 -12.99 21.60 24.66
C GLY A 251 -11.65 22.34 24.70
N TYR A 252 -10.53 21.70 24.34
CA TYR A 252 -9.21 22.35 24.31
C TYR A 252 -9.00 23.21 23.06
N ILE A 253 -9.79 22.99 22.00
CA ILE A 253 -9.75 23.75 20.75
C ILE A 253 -11.17 24.04 20.29
N GLY A 254 -11.38 25.21 19.69
CA GLY A 254 -12.65 25.66 19.15
C GLY A 254 -13.00 25.03 17.81
N HIS A 255 -13.67 25.79 16.94
CA HIS A 255 -14.02 25.33 15.60
C HIS A 255 -12.77 25.14 14.73
N VAL A 256 -12.60 23.98 14.09
CA VAL A 256 -11.42 23.66 13.27
C VAL A 256 -11.82 23.24 11.88
N ARG A 257 -11.15 23.85 10.88
CA ARG A 257 -11.21 23.40 9.48
C ARG A 257 -9.93 22.67 9.10
N LYS A 258 -10.06 21.67 8.24
CA LYS A 258 -8.92 20.95 7.65
C LYS A 258 -8.61 21.49 6.26
N VAL A 259 -7.33 21.62 5.95
CA VAL A 259 -6.81 22.14 4.69
C VAL A 259 -5.88 21.10 4.08
N TRP A 260 -6.13 20.72 2.83
CA TRP A 260 -5.30 19.73 2.16
C TRP A 260 -3.95 20.32 1.74
N VAL A 261 -2.86 19.66 2.11
CA VAL A 261 -1.49 20.07 1.79
C VAL A 261 -0.83 18.97 0.96
N THR A 262 -0.64 19.24 -0.33
CA THR A 262 -0.04 18.25 -1.23
C THR A 262 1.47 18.10 -1.00
N ALA A 263 1.91 16.84 -1.11
CA ALA A 263 3.32 16.46 -1.07
C ALA A 263 4.14 17.28 -2.06
N ARG A 264 5.28 17.82 -1.66
CA ARG A 264 6.17 18.46 -2.63
C ARG A 264 7.61 17.97 -2.51
N GLN A 265 7.87 16.91 -3.27
CA GLN A 265 9.07 16.84 -4.09
C GLN A 265 8.60 16.40 -5.49
N GLU A 266 8.49 17.39 -6.39
CA GLU A 266 8.57 17.19 -7.84
C GLU A 266 7.41 16.55 -8.61
N SER A 267 6.45 15.82 -8.01
CA SER A 267 5.29 15.28 -8.77
C SER A 267 4.01 15.12 -7.93
N VAL A 268 3.10 16.11 -7.98
CA VAL A 268 1.74 15.94 -7.45
C VAL A 268 0.84 15.53 -8.60
N CYS A 269 0.04 14.47 -8.45
CA CYS A 269 -0.91 14.12 -9.50
C CYS A 269 -1.96 15.24 -9.64
N LYS A 270 -2.50 15.42 -10.86
CA LYS A 270 -3.49 16.48 -11.13
C LYS A 270 -4.70 16.48 -10.19
N TYR A 271 -5.05 15.33 -9.62
CA TYR A 271 -6.16 15.19 -8.69
C TYR A 271 -5.83 15.77 -7.31
N CYS A 272 -4.66 15.42 -6.76
CA CYS A 272 -4.17 16.03 -5.53
C CYS A 272 -3.91 17.54 -5.71
N GLU A 273 -3.41 17.98 -6.87
CA GLU A 273 -3.21 19.41 -7.14
C GLU A 273 -4.53 20.20 -7.15
N ALA A 274 -5.63 19.60 -7.61
CA ALA A 274 -6.95 20.23 -7.63
C ALA A 274 -7.49 20.53 -6.22
N VAL A 275 -7.07 19.76 -5.21
CA VAL A 275 -7.49 19.96 -3.82
C VAL A 275 -6.45 20.70 -2.98
N GLU A 276 -5.34 21.13 -3.56
CA GLU A 276 -4.31 21.89 -2.84
C GLU A 276 -4.88 23.17 -2.21
N GLY A 277 -4.72 23.31 -0.88
CA GLY A 277 -5.17 24.48 -0.14
C GLY A 277 -6.70 24.57 0.05
N VAL A 278 -7.46 23.60 -0.45
CA VAL A 278 -8.91 23.53 -0.23
C VAL A 278 -9.16 23.33 1.26
N SER A 279 -10.08 24.14 1.82
CA SER A 279 -10.48 24.09 3.22
C SER A 279 -11.88 23.50 3.37
N LYS A 280 -12.00 22.50 4.24
CA LYS A 280 -13.22 21.74 4.50
C LYS A 280 -13.51 21.67 6.00
N GLU A 281 -14.77 21.41 6.34
CA GLU A 281 -15.13 21.06 7.72
C GLU A 281 -14.42 19.77 8.15
N LEU A 282 -14.25 19.57 9.45
CA LEU A 282 -13.43 18.47 9.98
C LEU A 282 -13.89 17.10 9.45
N ASP A 283 -15.21 16.86 9.46
CA ASP A 283 -15.82 15.61 9.02
C ASP A 283 -16.19 15.57 7.53
N GLU A 284 -16.01 16.67 6.80
CA GLU A 284 -16.36 16.74 5.38
C GLU A 284 -15.23 16.14 4.51
N PRO A 285 -15.52 15.19 3.60
CA PRO A 285 -14.49 14.62 2.73
C PRO A 285 -14.06 15.59 1.62
N PHE A 286 -12.87 15.37 1.09
CA PHE A 286 -12.37 16.04 -0.11
C PHE A 286 -12.77 15.24 -1.36
N ASP A 287 -13.35 15.89 -2.36
CA ASP A 287 -13.50 15.29 -3.69
C ASP A 287 -12.17 15.38 -4.44
N VAL A 288 -11.45 14.26 -4.52
CA VAL A 288 -10.15 14.15 -5.21
C VAL A 288 -10.36 13.57 -6.62
N GLY A 289 -11.51 13.82 -7.25
CA GLY A 289 -11.84 13.41 -8.61
C GLY A 289 -11.82 11.88 -8.77
N LYS A 290 -10.94 11.35 -9.63
CA LYS A 290 -10.85 9.89 -9.85
C LYS A 290 -10.36 9.10 -8.64
N CYS A 291 -9.80 9.78 -7.64
CA CYS A 291 -9.44 9.16 -6.37
C CYS A 291 -10.64 9.02 -5.41
N GLY A 292 -11.79 9.62 -5.73
CA GLY A 292 -13.01 9.56 -4.92
C GLY A 292 -13.03 10.57 -3.77
N MET A 293 -13.98 10.33 -2.85
CA MET A 293 -14.15 11.12 -1.63
C MET A 293 -13.17 10.65 -0.55
N VAL A 294 -12.27 11.52 -0.12
CA VAL A 294 -11.17 11.18 0.79
C VAL A 294 -11.24 12.05 2.04
N GLN A 295 -11.44 11.43 3.21
CA GLN A 295 -11.51 12.13 4.50
C GLN A 295 -10.14 12.69 4.89
N VAL A 296 -9.11 11.85 4.77
CA VAL A 296 -7.71 12.12 5.08
C VAL A 296 -6.81 11.45 4.03
N PRO A 297 -5.66 12.04 3.66
CA PRO A 297 -4.70 11.36 2.78
C PRO A 297 -4.26 10.01 3.37
N PRO A 298 -3.84 9.04 2.55
CA PRO A 298 -3.53 9.11 1.11
C PRO A 298 -4.75 9.04 0.19
N ALA A 299 -4.70 9.76 -0.94
CA ALA A 299 -5.72 9.66 -2.00
C ALA A 299 -5.43 8.59 -3.06
N HIS A 300 -4.19 8.09 -3.11
CA HIS A 300 -3.72 7.12 -4.09
C HIS A 300 -2.43 6.47 -3.57
N PRO A 301 -1.98 5.36 -4.19
CA PRO A 301 -0.72 4.75 -3.81
C PRO A 301 0.46 5.72 -3.85
N ARG A 302 1.33 5.62 -2.85
CA ARG A 302 2.49 6.46 -2.55
C ARG A 302 2.18 7.94 -2.39
N CYS A 303 0.95 8.28 -2.00
CA CYS A 303 0.61 9.66 -1.68
C CYS A 303 1.38 10.10 -0.42
N ARG A 304 1.81 11.35 -0.42
CA ARG A 304 2.57 12.01 0.67
C ARG A 304 1.92 13.31 1.11
N CYS A 305 0.64 13.48 0.77
CA CYS A 305 -0.12 14.64 1.19
C CYS A 305 -0.44 14.52 2.68
N VAL A 306 -0.64 15.67 3.31
CA VAL A 306 -0.99 15.79 4.73
C VAL A 306 -2.15 16.76 4.88
N LEU A 307 -2.77 16.76 6.06
CA LEU A 307 -3.75 17.78 6.43
C LEU A 307 -3.11 18.82 7.34
N LYS A 308 -3.38 20.09 7.06
CA LYS A 308 -3.19 21.18 8.00
C LYS A 308 -4.52 21.47 8.68
N TYR A 309 -4.51 21.58 10.00
CA TYR A 309 -5.68 21.97 10.77
C TYR A 309 -5.55 23.43 11.19
N VAL A 310 -6.64 24.19 11.07
CA VAL A 310 -6.69 25.62 11.37
C VAL A 310 -7.93 25.88 12.22
N GLU A 311 -7.71 26.41 13.42
CA GLU A 311 -8.78 26.92 14.27
C GLU A 311 -9.36 28.20 13.67
N VAL A 312 -10.67 28.23 13.47
CA VAL A 312 -11.41 29.39 12.99
C VAL A 312 -11.91 30.15 14.20
N ARG A 313 -11.49 31.40 14.35
CA ARG A 313 -12.08 32.30 15.34
C ARG A 313 -13.42 32.75 14.79
N GLU A 314 -14.50 32.39 15.46
CA GLU A 314 -15.79 33.03 15.25
C GLU A 314 -15.68 34.44 15.84
N ASP A 315 -15.59 35.45 14.97
CA ASP A 315 -15.78 36.84 15.40
C ASP A 315 -17.18 36.92 15.99
N LYS A 316 -17.27 37.20 17.30
CA LYS A 316 -18.55 37.44 17.98
C LYS A 316 -19.24 38.62 17.26
N GLN A 317 -20.28 38.33 16.50
CA GLN A 317 -21.28 39.32 16.09
C GLN A 317 -22.06 39.80 17.31
#